data_AF-A0A060Z9W0-F1
#
_entry.id   AF-A0A060Z9W0-F1
#
_cell.length_a   1.000
_cell.length_b   1.000
_cell.length_c   1.000
_cell.angle_alpha   90.00
_cell.angle_beta   90.00
_cell.angle_gamma   90.00
#
_symmetry.space_group_name_H-M   'P 1'
#
loop_
_entity.id
_entity.type
_entity.pdbx_description
1 polymer ?
#
loop_
_entity_poly.entity_id
_entity_poly.type
_entity_poly.pdbx_seq_one_letter_code
_entity_poly.pdbx_strand_id
1 'polypeptide(L)'
;SFGPFNNRAIRTLFQQDVVPYVMPYWNGFIDNICWKKVWMLPHTYLLVNKINEVSFKIIHKYYPANHYMNKFKENINSNCSFCNDHLETVLHLFWHCIHVRKLWQDISRFIIEHIYEDVTLLWRDVMLGVFTYDRNKLKHFYVINFIILLAKFHIHKCKFTNKKTHFLTLQKYI
;
A
#
# COMPACT_ATOMS: atom_id res chain seq x y z
N SER A 1 6.53 30.77 36.80
CA SER A 1 7.45 30.91 35.64
C SER A 1 7.26 29.71 34.73
N PHE A 2 6.59 29.90 33.59
CA PHE A 2 6.39 28.85 32.60
C PHE A 2 7.76 28.49 31.99
N GLY A 3 8.17 27.22 32.09
CA GLY A 3 9.38 26.72 31.44
C GLY A 3 9.30 26.88 29.92
N PRO A 4 10.43 26.82 29.20
CA PRO A 4 10.46 27.16 27.78
C PRO A 4 9.52 26.22 27.02
N PHE A 5 8.52 26.78 26.34
CA PHE A 5 7.66 26.07 25.40
C PHE A 5 8.51 25.54 24.25
N ASN A 6 9.16 24.40 24.46
CA ASN A 6 9.87 23.73 23.39
C ASN A 6 8.85 23.05 22.45
N ASN A 7 9.27 22.81 21.21
CA ASN A 7 8.41 22.16 20.20
C ASN A 7 7.84 20.80 20.66
N ARG A 8 8.50 20.12 21.62
CA ARG A 8 8.00 18.86 22.20
C ARG A 8 6.80 19.11 23.10
N ALA A 9 6.84 20.10 24.00
CA ALA A 9 5.71 20.47 24.87
C ALA A 9 4.51 20.98 24.06
N ILE A 10 4.76 21.78 23.02
CA ILE A 10 3.70 22.26 22.11
C ILE A 10 3.06 21.06 21.37
N ARG A 11 3.85 20.10 20.87
CA ARG A 11 3.32 18.89 20.22
C ARG A 11 2.45 18.05 21.16
N THR A 12 2.82 17.93 22.43
CA THR A 12 2.05 17.15 23.41
C THR A 12 0.66 17.75 23.68
N LEU A 13 0.50 19.08 23.57
CA LEU A 13 -0.81 19.74 23.71
C LEU A 13 -1.78 19.42 22.56
N PHE A 14 -1.25 19.12 21.36
CA PHE A 14 -2.04 18.70 20.19
C PHE A 14 -2.15 17.18 20.04
N GLN A 15 -1.52 16.41 20.93
CA GLN A 15 -1.71 14.96 21.06
C GLN A 15 -2.98 14.64 21.86
N GLN A 16 -4.10 15.28 21.52
CA GLN A 16 -5.38 14.63 21.78
C GLN A 16 -5.36 13.30 21.02
N ASP A 17 -5.96 12.24 21.58
CA ASP A 17 -6.13 10.94 20.91
C ASP A 17 -7.09 11.10 19.71
N VAL A 18 -6.66 11.84 18.70
CA VAL A 18 -7.36 11.99 17.43
C VAL A 18 -7.18 10.68 16.71
N VAL A 19 -8.23 9.86 16.72
CA VAL A 19 -8.30 8.64 15.91
C VAL A 19 -8.22 9.06 14.44
N PRO A 20 -7.15 8.70 13.70
CA PRO A 20 -7.09 8.98 12.27
C PRO A 20 -8.32 8.45 11.55
N TYR A 21 -8.95 9.28 10.71
CA TYR A 21 -10.21 8.94 10.00
C TYR A 21 -10.12 7.65 9.16
N VAL A 22 -8.90 7.25 8.80
CA VAL A 22 -8.62 6.03 8.05
C VAL A 22 -8.85 4.78 8.90
N MET A 23 -8.72 4.86 10.23
CA MET A 23 -8.90 3.69 11.08
C MET A 23 -10.34 3.17 11.04
N PRO A 24 -11.39 3.99 11.29
CA PRO A 24 -12.78 3.53 11.15
C PRO A 24 -13.08 3.01 9.75
N TYR A 25 -12.53 3.64 8.71
CA TYR A 25 -12.73 3.18 7.33
C TYR A 25 -12.22 1.76 7.13
N TRP A 26 -10.94 1.48 7.46
CA TRP A 26 -10.37 0.15 7.24
C TRP A 26 -10.93 -0.90 8.21
N ASN A 27 -11.24 -0.50 9.45
CA ASN A 27 -11.90 -1.38 10.43
C ASN A 27 -13.30 -1.82 9.96
N GLY A 28 -13.96 -1.07 9.07
CA GLY A 28 -15.22 -1.51 8.45
C GLY A 28 -15.08 -2.69 7.48
N PHE A 29 -13.85 -3.05 7.09
CA PHE A 29 -13.57 -4.16 6.17
C PHE A 29 -12.67 -5.26 6.76
N ILE A 30 -11.84 -4.92 7.76
CA ILE A 30 -10.83 -5.82 8.31
C ILE A 30 -10.86 -5.70 9.83
N ASP A 31 -11.10 -6.83 10.48
CA ASP A 31 -11.10 -6.89 11.94
C ASP A 31 -9.67 -6.90 12.52
N ASN A 32 -9.52 -6.35 13.73
CA ASN A 32 -8.31 -6.45 14.54
C ASN A 32 -7.01 -5.96 13.85
N ILE A 33 -7.07 -4.86 13.10
CA ILE A 33 -5.89 -4.29 12.45
C ILE A 33 -4.85 -3.87 13.49
N CYS A 34 -3.63 -4.41 13.38
CA CYS A 34 -2.50 -3.97 14.19
C CYS A 34 -1.88 -2.69 13.59
N TRP A 35 -2.48 -1.55 13.89
CA TRP A 35 -2.10 -0.25 13.31
C TRP A 35 -0.64 0.12 13.50
N LYS A 36 -0.05 -0.20 14.66
CA LYS A 36 1.38 -0.02 14.91
C LYS A 36 2.24 -0.73 13.86
N LYS A 37 1.90 -1.97 13.49
CA LYS A 37 2.63 -2.71 12.45
C LYS A 37 2.39 -2.08 11.07
N VAL A 38 1.13 -1.77 10.73
CA VAL A 38 0.77 -1.18 9.43
C VAL A 38 1.49 0.15 9.20
N TRP A 39 1.51 1.04 10.18
CA TRP A 39 2.17 2.35 10.06
C TRP A 39 3.70 2.25 10.02
N MET A 40 4.29 1.30 10.76
CA MET A 40 5.74 1.13 10.74
C MET A 40 6.25 0.41 9.48
N LEU A 41 5.41 -0.38 8.81
CA LEU A 41 5.82 -1.27 7.72
C LEU A 41 6.55 -0.57 6.56
N PRO A 42 6.14 0.61 6.05
CA PRO A 42 6.94 1.32 5.04
C PRO A 42 8.31 1.76 5.58
N HIS A 43 8.42 2.03 6.89
CA HIS A 43 9.64 2.51 7.53
C HIS A 43 10.56 1.38 8.03
N THR A 44 10.13 0.11 7.98
CA THR A 44 10.97 -1.01 8.41
C THR A 44 12.05 -1.38 7.40
N TYR A 45 11.97 -0.88 6.18
CA TYR A 45 12.90 -1.20 5.10
C TYR A 45 13.73 0.03 4.73
N LEU A 46 14.98 -0.21 4.33
CA LEU A 46 15.87 0.82 3.76
C LEU A 46 15.48 1.13 2.29
N LEU A 47 14.22 1.52 2.09
CA LEU A 47 13.65 1.87 0.80
C LEU A 47 13.71 3.38 0.57
N VAL A 48 13.78 3.78 -0.71
CA VAL A 48 13.72 5.19 -1.10
C VAL A 48 12.37 5.77 -0.69
N ASN A 49 12.36 7.01 -0.18
CA ASN A 49 11.15 7.70 0.29
C ASN A 49 9.95 7.63 -0.66
N LYS A 50 10.19 7.66 -1.98
CA LYS A 50 9.14 7.54 -3.01
C LYS A 50 8.35 6.23 -2.93
N ILE A 51 8.99 5.12 -2.54
CA ILE A 51 8.33 3.82 -2.38
C ILE A 51 7.40 3.86 -1.15
N ASN A 52 7.92 4.39 -0.04
CA ASN A 52 7.18 4.52 1.21
C ASN A 52 5.99 5.47 1.08
N GLU A 53 6.16 6.55 0.32
CA GLU A 53 5.11 7.52 0.02
C GLU A 53 3.90 6.90 -0.70
N VAL A 54 4.12 5.96 -1.62
CA VAL A 54 3.02 5.26 -2.31
C VAL A 54 2.18 4.44 -1.33
N SER A 55 2.83 3.68 -0.44
CA SER A 55 2.13 2.93 0.60
C SER A 55 1.41 3.84 1.57
N PHE A 56 2.05 4.93 1.98
CA PHE A 56 1.46 5.93 2.87
C PHE A 56 0.21 6.56 2.25
N LYS A 57 0.25 6.91 0.95
CA LYS A 57 -0.90 7.38 0.14
C LYS A 57 -2.07 6.41 0.12
N ILE A 58 -1.79 5.11 -0.05
CA ILE A 58 -2.82 4.05 -0.09
C ILE A 58 -3.47 3.89 1.29
N ILE A 59 -2.66 3.71 2.34
CA ILE A 59 -3.15 3.50 3.72
C ILE A 59 -4.01 4.69 4.18
N HIS A 60 -3.62 5.91 3.82
CA HIS A 60 -4.34 7.12 4.22
C HIS A 60 -5.41 7.58 3.21
N LYS A 61 -5.70 6.73 2.21
CA LYS A 61 -6.74 6.93 1.17
C LYS A 61 -6.66 8.22 0.37
N TYR A 62 -5.47 8.78 0.18
CA TYR A 62 -5.29 9.96 -0.67
C TYR A 62 -4.44 9.63 -1.91
N TYR A 63 -4.27 8.34 -2.22
CA TYR A 63 -3.67 7.92 -3.48
C TYR A 63 -4.46 8.51 -4.67
N PRO A 64 -3.77 9.08 -5.67
CA PRO A 64 -4.39 9.80 -6.78
C PRO A 64 -5.03 8.85 -7.82
N ALA A 65 -6.09 8.13 -7.45
CA ALA A 65 -6.88 7.33 -8.38
C ALA A 65 -7.80 8.24 -9.23
N ASN A 66 -8.05 7.92 -10.50
CA ASN A 66 -8.73 8.84 -11.42
C ASN A 66 -10.15 9.20 -10.93
N HIS A 67 -10.92 8.26 -10.37
CA HIS A 67 -12.24 8.57 -9.81
C HIS A 67 -12.19 9.64 -8.69
N TYR A 68 -11.11 9.66 -7.91
CA TYR A 68 -10.91 10.64 -6.84
C TYR A 68 -10.49 11.99 -7.42
N MET A 69 -9.67 11.96 -8.48
CA MET A 69 -9.15 13.16 -9.13
C MET A 69 -10.22 13.95 -9.90
N ASN A 70 -11.28 13.29 -10.37
CA ASN A 70 -12.44 13.97 -10.97
C ASN A 70 -13.09 15.01 -10.04
N LYS A 71 -12.89 14.91 -8.73
CA LYS A 71 -13.39 15.92 -7.76
C LYS A 71 -12.61 17.25 -7.80
N PHE A 72 -11.41 17.24 -8.36
CA PHE A 72 -10.50 18.40 -8.36
C PHE A 72 -10.28 19.00 -9.74
N LYS A 73 -10.52 18.21 -10.80
CA LYS A 73 -10.37 18.67 -12.18
C LYS A 73 -11.48 18.07 -13.05
N GLU A 74 -12.19 18.94 -13.72
CA GLU A 74 -13.21 18.57 -14.71
C GLU A 74 -12.57 17.84 -15.90
N ASN A 75 -13.33 16.95 -16.55
CA ASN A 75 -12.94 16.21 -17.76
C ASN A 75 -11.79 15.18 -17.59
N ILE A 76 -11.48 14.72 -16.37
CA ILE A 76 -10.60 13.55 -16.20
C ILE A 76 -11.40 12.28 -16.56
N ASN A 77 -10.83 11.46 -17.45
CA ASN A 77 -11.33 10.10 -17.69
C ASN A 77 -11.17 9.28 -16.40
N SER A 78 -12.31 8.91 -15.80
CA SER A 78 -12.34 8.15 -14.55
C SER A 78 -12.01 6.67 -14.71
N ASN A 79 -11.89 6.17 -15.94
CA ASN A 79 -11.56 4.78 -16.20
C ASN A 79 -10.13 4.46 -15.77
N CYS A 80 -9.91 3.18 -15.48
CA CYS A 80 -8.63 2.62 -15.08
C CYS A 80 -7.55 2.88 -16.12
N SER A 81 -6.43 3.46 -15.69
CA SER A 81 -5.26 3.71 -16.53
C SER A 81 -4.63 2.45 -17.13
N PHE A 82 -5.04 1.25 -16.68
CA PHE A 82 -4.56 -0.02 -17.22
C PHE A 82 -5.57 -0.70 -18.14
N CYS A 83 -6.79 -1.00 -17.65
CA CYS A 83 -7.76 -1.77 -18.44
C CYS A 83 -8.75 -0.89 -19.23
N ASN A 84 -8.85 0.40 -18.89
CA ASN A 84 -9.81 1.36 -19.47
C ASN A 84 -11.30 0.94 -19.43
N ASP A 85 -11.64 -0.12 -18.68
CA ASP A 85 -12.96 -0.78 -18.70
C ASP A 85 -13.78 -0.51 -17.42
N HIS A 86 -13.10 -0.29 -16.30
CA HIS A 86 -13.74 -0.04 -15.01
C HIS A 86 -13.32 1.29 -14.41
N LEU A 87 -14.13 1.81 -13.49
CA LEU A 87 -13.81 2.98 -12.69
C LEU A 87 -12.50 2.77 -11.91
N GLU A 88 -11.58 3.73 -12.01
CA GLU A 88 -10.30 3.65 -11.33
C GLU A 88 -10.44 4.02 -9.85
N THR A 89 -10.79 3.04 -9.02
CA THR A 89 -10.61 3.11 -7.56
C THR A 89 -9.21 2.64 -7.15
N VAL A 90 -8.75 2.99 -5.95
CA VAL A 90 -7.47 2.48 -5.43
C VAL A 90 -7.48 0.95 -5.37
N LEU A 91 -8.59 0.36 -4.90
CA LEU A 91 -8.73 -1.09 -4.84
C LEU A 91 -8.77 -1.73 -6.24
N HIS A 92 -9.41 -1.08 -7.21
CA HIS A 92 -9.35 -1.55 -8.60
C HIS A 92 -7.92 -1.49 -9.15
N LEU A 93 -7.27 -0.34 -9.02
CA LEU A 93 -5.94 -0.08 -9.55
C LEU A 93 -4.87 -1.00 -8.96
N PHE A 94 -4.96 -1.35 -7.68
CA PHE A 94 -3.94 -2.15 -7.01
C PHE A 94 -4.33 -3.62 -6.83
N TRP A 95 -5.57 -4.03 -7.10
CA TRP A 95 -6.00 -5.42 -6.90
C TRP A 95 -6.94 -5.96 -7.99
N HIS A 96 -8.08 -5.30 -8.24
CA HIS A 96 -9.11 -5.91 -9.11
C HIS A 96 -8.81 -5.85 -10.61
N CYS A 97 -8.05 -4.84 -11.07
CA CYS A 97 -7.70 -4.67 -12.48
C CYS A 97 -7.08 -5.96 -13.04
N ILE A 98 -7.54 -6.40 -14.21
CA ILE A 98 -7.10 -7.67 -14.81
C ILE A 98 -5.59 -7.75 -15.03
N HIS A 99 -4.96 -6.64 -15.43
CA HIS A 99 -3.51 -6.57 -15.63
C HIS A 99 -2.73 -6.67 -14.31
N VAL A 100 -3.27 -6.08 -13.24
CA VAL A 100 -2.66 -6.09 -11.92
C VAL A 100 -2.90 -7.42 -11.21
N ARG A 101 -4.06 -8.05 -11.43
CA ARG A 101 -4.32 -9.41 -10.95
C ARG A 101 -3.34 -10.40 -11.55
N LYS A 102 -3.05 -10.29 -12.84
CA LYS A 102 -2.01 -11.12 -13.49
C LYS A 102 -0.63 -10.88 -12.86
N LEU A 103 -0.27 -9.63 -12.59
CA LEU A 103 0.97 -9.31 -11.86
C LEU A 103 1.01 -9.98 -10.48
N TRP A 104 -0.07 -9.91 -9.70
CA TRP A 104 -0.14 -10.56 -8.38
C TRP A 104 -0.10 -12.08 -8.46
N GLN A 105 -0.68 -12.70 -9.49
CA GLN A 105 -0.55 -14.14 -9.72
C GLN A 105 0.90 -14.55 -9.95
N ASP A 106 1.65 -13.79 -10.76
CA ASP A 106 3.07 -14.04 -11.00
C ASP A 106 3.92 -13.81 -9.73
N ILE A 107 3.63 -12.75 -8.97
CA ILE A 107 4.27 -12.49 -7.66
C ILE A 107 3.98 -13.64 -6.68
N SER A 108 2.72 -14.07 -6.58
CA SER A 108 2.34 -15.17 -5.69
C SER A 108 3.06 -16.46 -6.07
N ARG A 109 3.15 -16.79 -7.36
CA ARG A 109 3.92 -17.94 -7.84
C ARG A 109 5.39 -17.86 -7.39
N PHE A 110 6.03 -16.71 -7.59
CA PHE A 110 7.41 -16.49 -7.16
C PHE A 110 7.59 -16.64 -5.64
N ILE A 111 6.66 -16.10 -4.83
CA ILE A 111 6.74 -16.23 -3.37
C ILE A 111 6.57 -17.69 -2.94
N ILE A 112 5.63 -18.42 -3.55
CA ILE A 112 5.40 -19.85 -3.26
C ILE A 112 6.65 -20.67 -3.59
N GLU A 113 7.25 -20.45 -4.75
CA GLU A 113 8.41 -21.22 -5.23
C GLU A 113 9.71 -20.94 -4.47
N HIS A 114 9.89 -19.72 -3.93
CA HIS A 114 11.20 -19.30 -3.41
C HIS A 114 11.22 -18.80 -1.97
N ILE A 115 10.06 -18.55 -1.36
CA ILE A 115 9.99 -17.87 -0.05
C ILE A 115 9.12 -18.67 0.91
N TYR A 116 7.84 -18.85 0.62
CA TYR A 116 6.92 -19.53 1.53
C TYR A 116 5.76 -20.16 0.76
N GLU A 117 5.72 -21.49 0.76
CA GLU A 117 4.78 -22.30 -0.03
C GLU A 117 3.31 -22.09 0.36
N ASP A 118 3.01 -21.87 1.65
CA ASP A 118 1.62 -21.70 2.12
C ASP A 118 1.13 -20.23 2.09
N VAL A 119 1.74 -19.37 1.26
CA VAL A 119 1.31 -17.98 1.18
C VAL A 119 0.00 -17.87 0.38
N THR A 120 -0.94 -17.07 0.90
CA THR A 120 -2.08 -16.58 0.13
C THR A 120 -2.18 -15.08 0.30
N LEU A 121 -1.89 -14.33 -0.77
CA LEU A 121 -2.05 -12.88 -0.76
C LEU A 121 -3.49 -12.50 -1.02
N LEU A 122 -4.01 -11.58 -0.22
CA LEU A 122 -5.35 -11.02 -0.37
C LEU A 122 -5.26 -9.52 -0.57
N TRP A 123 -6.37 -8.91 -1.02
CA TRP A 123 -6.44 -7.48 -1.29
C TRP A 123 -5.99 -6.64 -0.08
N ARG A 124 -6.32 -7.08 1.15
CA ARG A 124 -5.95 -6.41 2.40
C ARG A 124 -4.44 -6.42 2.64
N ASP A 125 -3.76 -7.50 2.29
CA ASP A 125 -2.32 -7.66 2.42
C ASP A 125 -1.63 -6.73 1.43
N VAL A 126 -2.19 -6.63 0.22
CA VAL A 126 -1.74 -5.63 -0.74
C VAL A 126 -2.01 -4.22 -0.22
N MET A 127 -3.16 -3.89 0.36
CA MET A 127 -3.40 -2.50 0.81
C MET A 127 -2.52 -2.13 2.02
N LEU A 128 -2.53 -2.94 3.08
CA LEU A 128 -1.99 -2.61 4.40
C LEU A 128 -0.66 -3.30 4.72
N GLY A 129 -0.22 -4.24 3.89
CA GLY A 129 0.83 -5.20 4.23
C GLY A 129 0.27 -6.36 5.04
N VAL A 130 0.99 -7.48 5.08
CA VAL A 130 0.70 -8.61 5.95
C VAL A 130 1.15 -8.24 7.37
N PHE A 131 0.21 -8.09 8.30
CA PHE A 131 0.50 -7.72 9.69
C PHE A 131 0.17 -8.82 10.72
N THR A 132 -0.48 -9.90 10.26
CA THR A 132 -0.87 -11.06 11.07
C THR A 132 -0.21 -12.30 10.50
N TYR A 133 0.68 -12.91 11.29
CA TYR A 133 1.42 -14.13 10.95
C TYR A 133 2.09 -14.72 12.19
N ASP A 134 2.41 -16.02 12.17
CA ASP A 134 3.19 -16.68 13.21
C ASP A 134 4.59 -16.05 13.31
N ARG A 135 5.06 -15.79 14.54
CA ARG A 135 6.41 -15.27 14.82
C ARG A 135 7.50 -16.15 14.21
N ASN A 136 7.29 -17.47 14.13
CA ASN A 136 8.24 -18.39 13.49
C ASN A 136 8.42 -18.11 11.99
N LYS A 137 7.47 -17.41 11.36
CA LYS A 137 7.50 -17.04 9.94
C LYS A 137 7.91 -15.57 9.71
N LEU A 138 8.39 -14.87 10.74
CA LEU A 138 8.76 -13.46 10.68
C LEU A 138 9.67 -13.12 9.48
N LYS A 139 10.69 -13.93 9.21
CA LYS A 139 11.63 -13.70 8.09
C LYS A 139 10.93 -13.78 6.73
N HIS A 140 10.05 -14.77 6.54
CA HIS A 140 9.29 -14.92 5.31
C HIS A 140 8.36 -13.71 5.08
N PHE A 141 7.59 -13.33 6.10
CA PHE A 141 6.68 -12.19 5.99
C PHE A 141 7.39 -10.84 5.89
N TYR A 142 8.62 -10.73 6.41
CA TYR A 142 9.47 -9.57 6.16
C TYR A 142 9.79 -9.42 4.67
N VAL A 143 10.18 -10.50 3.99
CA VAL A 143 10.46 -10.47 2.54
C VAL A 143 9.18 -10.30 1.72
N ILE A 144 8.08 -10.96 2.09
CA ILE A 144 6.79 -10.82 1.40
C ILE A 144 6.31 -9.36 1.44
N ASN A 145 6.36 -8.72 2.61
CA ASN A 145 5.99 -7.31 2.74
C ASN A 145 6.92 -6.38 1.95
N PHE A 146 8.21 -6.69 1.88
CA PHE A 146 9.13 -5.96 1.01
C PHE A 146 8.71 -6.04 -0.46
N ILE A 147 8.40 -7.25 -0.95
CA ILE A 147 7.91 -7.48 -2.32
C ILE A 147 6.59 -6.72 -2.56
N ILE A 148 5.66 -6.72 -1.60
CA ILE A 148 4.41 -5.96 -1.68
C ILE A 148 4.69 -4.46 -1.84
N LEU A 149 5.63 -3.90 -1.07
CA LEU A 149 6.01 -2.49 -1.18
C LEU A 149 6.60 -2.16 -2.56
N LEU A 150 7.50 -3.01 -3.07
CA LEU A 150 8.07 -2.84 -4.40
C LEU A 150 7.01 -2.96 -5.50
N ALA A 151 6.09 -3.92 -5.39
CA ALA A 151 4.99 -4.12 -6.33
C ALA A 151 4.04 -2.92 -6.36
N LYS A 152 3.68 -2.34 -5.21
CA LYS A 152 2.92 -1.08 -5.14
C LYS A 152 3.61 0.03 -5.91
N PHE A 153 4.91 0.21 -5.67
CA PHE A 153 5.66 1.25 -6.36
C PHE A 153 5.78 0.98 -7.86
N HIS A 154 5.92 -0.28 -8.27
CA HIS A 154 5.91 -0.67 -9.67
C HIS A 154 4.58 -0.32 -10.34
N ILE A 155 3.45 -0.69 -9.75
CA ILE A 155 2.11 -0.33 -10.24
C ILE A 155 1.97 1.20 -10.34
N HIS A 156 2.39 1.93 -9.32
CA HIS A 156 2.40 3.39 -9.34
C HIS A 156 3.21 3.96 -10.52
N LYS A 157 4.44 3.50 -10.73
CA LYS A 157 5.26 3.94 -11.88
C LYS A 157 4.60 3.61 -13.21
N CYS A 158 4.05 2.40 -13.36
CA CYS A 158 3.36 1.98 -14.58
C CYS A 158 2.18 2.89 -14.90
N LYS A 159 1.37 3.25 -13.90
CA LYS A 159 0.26 4.21 -14.07
C LYS A 159 0.74 5.53 -14.67
N PHE A 160 1.78 6.14 -14.10
CA PHE A 160 2.22 7.48 -14.52
C PHE A 160 3.16 7.48 -15.73
N THR A 161 3.56 6.31 -16.22
CA THR A 161 4.39 6.16 -17.43
C THR A 161 3.67 5.49 -18.59
N ASN A 162 2.38 5.18 -18.44
CA ASN A 162 1.57 4.40 -19.40
C ASN A 162 2.24 3.09 -19.83
N LYS A 163 2.99 2.46 -18.92
CA LYS A 163 3.63 1.16 -19.15
C LYS A 163 2.79 0.03 -18.59
N LYS A 164 2.87 -1.14 -19.23
CA LYS A 164 2.20 -2.35 -18.77
C LYS A 164 2.82 -2.85 -17.45
N THR A 165 1.99 -3.40 -16.56
CA THR A 165 2.41 -4.00 -15.29
C THR A 165 2.95 -5.41 -15.52
N HIS A 166 4.26 -5.54 -15.72
CA HIS A 166 4.93 -6.81 -16.01
C HIS A 166 5.86 -7.24 -14.87
N PHE A 167 5.69 -8.46 -14.36
CA PHE A 167 6.48 -9.01 -13.26
C PHE A 167 8.00 -8.99 -13.54
N LEU A 168 8.43 -9.30 -14.77
CA LEU A 168 9.85 -9.28 -15.15
C LEU A 168 10.54 -7.92 -14.92
N THR A 169 9.78 -6.82 -14.93
CA THR A 169 10.33 -5.49 -14.62
C THR A 169 10.51 -5.31 -13.12
N LEU A 170 9.62 -5.88 -12.31
CA LEU A 170 9.71 -5.88 -10.85
C LEU A 170 10.82 -6.81 -10.34
N GLN A 171 10.97 -7.99 -10.95
CA GLN A 171 11.94 -9.02 -10.54
C GLN A 171 13.39 -8.52 -10.53
N LYS A 172 13.75 -7.52 -11.34
CA LYS A 172 15.08 -6.89 -11.33
C LYS A 172 15.43 -6.16 -10.03
N TYR A 173 14.43 -5.91 -9.18
CA TYR A 173 14.56 -5.19 -7.91
C TYR A 173 14.33 -6.09 -6.69
N ILE A 174 14.01 -7.36 -6.90
CA ILE A 174 13.86 -8.41 -5.88
C ILE A 174 15.15 -9.21 -5.85
#